data_AF-A0A915MW20-F1
#
_entry.id   AF-A0A915MW20-F1
#
_cell.length_a   1.000
_cell.length_b   1.000
_cell.length_c   1.000
_cell.angle_alpha   90.00
_cell.angle_beta   90.00
_cell.angle_gamma   90.00
#
_symmetry.space_group_name_H-M   'P 1'
#
loop_
_entity.id
_entity.type
_entity.pdbx_description
1 polymer ?
#
loop_
_entity_poly.entity_id
_entity_poly.type
_entity_poly.pdbx_seq_one_letter_code
_entity_poly.pdbx_strand_id
1 'polypeptide(L)'
;MALTYCGDKAGMASLDMNRIKRIIADNTGQDFQHHERQVEKQVEERIKNKCEMLSYATNEQLKRLEEEADSVAIKMEEHRSINRFWVHIDMDAFYASVECRDNPELRTVPMAVGGDAMLATSNYLARKFGVRSAMPGFIAKKLCPDLVIVPCDMHKYIRESNIVRSIFQYYDPNMFMGGLDEAYLDLTDFVGQRIFPVKCKRIRYTGDCICRLPLISSNNQNISGDAERVVIICNRCNKERIAIIDYVVFGTGLDDIVNQIRFEVEQLTGLTCSAGIATNKMLAKICTDLNKPNGQFYLEADRYKIIDFMNSLKIRKVPGIGPKCEAVLKSIGVEKCSDLFEKRAKIRYIFTNLHSEWLLKVSLGLDAWEIDKGGYVKFNY
;
A
#
# COMPACT_ATOMS: atom_id res chain seq x y z
N MET A 1 13.86 14.48 -5.15
CA MET A 1 12.80 13.79 -4.38
C MET A 1 12.16 14.86 -3.52
N ALA A 2 10.92 15.28 -3.79
CA ALA A 2 10.32 16.42 -3.09
C ALA A 2 10.06 16.07 -1.62
N LEU A 3 10.53 16.91 -0.68
CA LEU A 3 10.20 16.81 0.74
C LEU A 3 8.75 17.20 1.03
N THR A 4 8.00 17.61 0.00
CA THR A 4 6.57 17.94 0.11
C THR A 4 5.83 16.84 0.85
N TYR A 5 5.33 17.19 2.03
CA TYR A 5 4.65 16.23 2.88
C TYR A 5 3.28 15.86 2.26
N CYS A 6 3.19 14.64 1.70
CA CYS A 6 1.93 13.97 1.33
C CYS A 6 1.45 13.10 2.50
N GLY A 7 0.36 13.51 3.17
CA GLY A 7 -0.21 12.85 4.36
C GLY A 7 -0.98 11.56 4.08
N ASP A 8 -0.81 10.98 2.90
CA ASP A 8 -1.63 9.88 2.40
C ASP A 8 -1.15 8.49 2.82
N LYS A 9 -0.09 8.38 3.64
CA LYS A 9 0.45 7.10 4.12
C LYS A 9 -0.33 6.58 5.34
N ALA A 10 -0.46 5.26 5.43
CA ALA A 10 -1.10 4.59 6.56
C ALA A 10 -0.44 4.94 7.91
N GLY A 11 -1.27 5.25 8.90
CA GLY A 11 -0.83 5.65 10.26
C GLY A 11 -0.48 7.13 10.42
N MET A 12 -0.80 7.98 9.44
CA MET A 12 -0.49 9.42 9.45
C MET A 12 -1.73 10.33 9.36
N ALA A 13 -2.92 9.76 9.50
CA ALA A 13 -4.16 10.55 9.60
C ALA A 13 -4.11 11.41 10.87
N SER A 14 -4.59 12.65 10.82
CA SER A 14 -4.71 13.64 11.93
C SER A 14 -3.44 14.42 12.36
N LEU A 15 -2.40 14.48 11.54
CA LEU A 15 -1.19 15.26 11.87
C LEU A 15 -1.33 16.75 11.59
N ASP A 16 -0.69 17.59 12.43
CA ASP A 16 -0.52 19.03 12.16
C ASP A 16 0.46 19.24 11.00
N MET A 17 -0.12 19.35 9.82
CA MET A 17 0.57 19.55 8.55
C MET A 17 1.40 20.82 8.53
N ASN A 18 0.93 21.88 9.18
CA ASN A 18 1.60 23.19 9.16
C ASN A 18 2.85 23.17 10.03
N ARG A 19 2.79 22.51 11.19
CA ARG A 19 3.98 22.27 12.02
C ARG A 19 5.02 21.43 11.29
N ILE A 20 4.61 20.31 10.69
CA ILE A 20 5.53 19.41 9.98
C ILE A 20 6.21 20.15 8.81
N LYS A 21 5.43 20.86 7.98
CA LYS A 21 5.97 21.63 6.85
C LYS A 21 6.96 22.71 7.29
N ARG A 22 6.67 23.42 8.39
CA ARG A 22 7.60 24.42 8.95
C ARG A 22 8.92 23.79 9.38
N ILE A 23 8.88 22.72 10.17
CA ILE A 23 10.10 22.03 10.62
C ILE A 23 10.93 21.53 9.43
N ILE A 24 10.29 20.98 8.40
CA ILE A 24 10.97 20.56 7.17
C ILE A 24 11.64 21.77 6.51
N ALA A 25 10.91 22.86 6.29
CA ALA A 25 11.43 24.06 5.62
C ALA A 25 12.63 24.67 6.37
N ASP A 26 12.52 24.81 7.69
CA ASP A 26 13.53 25.42 8.56
C ASP A 26 14.84 24.59 8.62
N ASN A 27 14.77 23.29 8.32
CA ASN A 27 15.90 22.36 8.39
C ASN A 27 16.38 21.88 7.02
N THR A 28 15.88 22.46 5.93
CA THR A 28 16.27 22.09 4.57
C THR A 28 17.28 23.10 4.00
N GLY A 29 18.41 22.62 3.48
CA GLY A 29 19.48 23.45 2.93
C GLY A 29 19.09 24.23 1.67
N GLN A 30 19.81 25.32 1.39
CA GLN A 30 19.49 26.25 0.28
C GLN A 30 19.51 25.59 -1.10
N ASP A 31 20.48 24.69 -1.37
CA ASP A 31 20.57 23.99 -2.66
C ASP A 31 19.35 23.09 -2.91
N PHE A 32 18.88 22.41 -1.87
CA PHE A 32 17.70 21.57 -1.95
C PHE A 32 16.44 22.42 -2.14
N GLN A 33 16.30 23.52 -1.37
CA GLN A 33 15.20 24.47 -1.56
C GLN A 33 15.21 25.06 -2.98
N HIS A 34 16.39 25.34 -3.54
CA HIS A 34 16.52 25.82 -4.91
C HIS A 34 16.03 24.76 -5.92
N HIS A 35 16.45 23.50 -5.75
CA HIS A 35 15.98 22.40 -6.57
C HIS A 35 14.45 22.19 -6.48
N GLU A 36 13.87 22.26 -5.28
CA GLU A 36 12.41 22.18 -5.12
C GLU A 36 11.69 23.30 -5.86
N ARG A 37 12.16 24.56 -5.74
CA ARG A 37 11.60 25.68 -6.50
C ARG A 37 11.73 25.49 -8.00
N GLN A 38 12.82 24.91 -8.50
CA GLN A 38 12.95 24.59 -9.93
C GLN A 38 11.94 23.53 -10.36
N VAL A 39 11.73 22.48 -9.54
CA VAL A 39 10.74 21.44 -9.82
C VAL A 39 9.31 22.01 -9.79
N GLU A 40 8.99 22.88 -8.83
CA GLU A 40 7.71 23.59 -8.77
C GLU A 40 7.48 24.45 -10.00
N LYS A 41 8.48 25.26 -10.41
CA LYS A 41 8.42 26.05 -11.65
C LYS A 41 8.16 25.19 -12.89
N GLN A 42 8.82 24.04 -13.02
CA GLN A 42 8.58 23.12 -14.15
C GLN A 42 7.14 22.58 -14.16
N VAL A 43 6.58 22.32 -12.97
CA VAL A 43 5.19 21.87 -12.85
C VAL A 43 4.23 23.01 -13.19
N GLU A 44 4.47 24.22 -12.69
CA GLU A 44 3.69 25.42 -13.01
C GLU A 44 3.70 25.75 -14.51
N GLU A 45 4.87 25.69 -15.14
CA GLU A 45 5.01 25.90 -16.58
C GLU A 45 4.25 24.82 -17.37
N ARG A 46 4.33 23.55 -16.93
CA ARG A 46 3.56 22.47 -17.54
C ARG A 46 2.06 22.69 -17.39
N ILE A 47 1.60 23.13 -16.22
CA ILE A 47 0.20 23.48 -15.98
C ILE A 47 -0.22 24.63 -16.91
N LYS A 48 0.55 25.72 -16.93
CA LYS A 48 0.29 26.88 -17.80
C LYS A 48 0.14 26.45 -19.25
N ASN A 49 1.09 25.68 -19.78
CA ASN A 49 1.06 25.21 -21.16
C ASN A 49 -0.20 24.35 -21.44
N LYS A 50 -0.61 23.49 -20.51
CA LYS A 50 -1.80 22.63 -20.67
C LYS A 50 -3.11 23.44 -20.58
N CYS A 51 -3.18 24.41 -19.68
CA CYS A 51 -4.32 25.33 -19.58
C CYS A 51 -4.43 26.22 -20.82
N GLU A 52 -3.30 26.73 -21.32
CA GLU A 52 -3.24 27.51 -22.56
C GLU A 52 -3.66 26.67 -23.77
N MET A 53 -3.15 25.45 -23.92
CA MET A 53 -3.63 24.51 -24.95
C MET A 53 -5.15 24.37 -24.88
N LEU A 54 -5.70 24.11 -23.69
CA LEU A 54 -7.13 23.92 -23.51
C LEU A 54 -7.96 25.18 -23.79
N SER A 55 -7.38 26.38 -23.63
CA SER A 55 -8.07 27.64 -23.93
C SER A 55 -8.39 27.83 -25.42
N TYR A 56 -7.64 27.16 -26.31
CA TYR A 56 -7.89 27.14 -27.74
C TYR A 56 -8.89 26.05 -28.17
N ALA A 57 -9.34 25.18 -27.25
CA ALA A 57 -10.25 24.11 -27.58
C ALA A 57 -11.65 24.66 -27.89
N THR A 58 -12.19 24.33 -29.07
CA THR A 58 -13.57 24.70 -29.41
C THR A 58 -14.56 23.74 -28.75
N ASN A 59 -15.78 24.20 -28.52
CA ASN A 59 -16.86 23.35 -28.00
C ASN A 59 -17.13 22.14 -28.91
N GLU A 60 -17.01 22.32 -30.23
CA GLU A 60 -17.17 21.24 -31.20
C GLU A 60 -16.06 20.18 -31.08
N GLN A 61 -14.80 20.61 -30.93
CA GLN A 61 -13.68 19.69 -30.70
C GLN A 61 -13.84 18.91 -29.39
N LEU A 62 -14.23 19.58 -28.31
CA LEU A 62 -14.44 18.92 -27.02
C LEU A 62 -15.59 17.93 -27.08
N LYS A 63 -16.70 18.28 -27.73
CA LYS A 63 -17.83 17.37 -27.94
C LYS A 63 -17.41 16.12 -28.72
N ARG A 64 -16.65 16.28 -29.80
CA ARG A 64 -16.12 15.16 -30.57
C ARG A 64 -15.22 14.26 -29.72
N LEU A 65 -14.31 14.84 -28.93
CA LEU A 65 -13.43 14.06 -28.04
C LEU A 65 -14.19 13.36 -26.92
N GLU A 66 -15.31 13.93 -26.47
CA GLU A 66 -16.22 13.30 -25.52
C GLU A 66 -16.87 12.05 -26.14
N GLU A 67 -17.45 12.18 -27.33
CA GLU A 67 -18.06 11.06 -28.07
C GLU A 67 -17.04 9.95 -28.38
N GLU A 68 -15.81 10.32 -28.76
CA GLU A 68 -14.71 9.37 -28.96
C GLU A 68 -14.34 8.64 -27.65
N ALA A 69 -14.25 9.37 -26.53
CA ALA A 69 -13.97 8.78 -25.22
C ALA A 69 -15.10 7.85 -24.75
N ASP A 70 -16.36 8.22 -25.00
CA ASP A 70 -17.53 7.39 -24.67
C ASP A 70 -17.54 6.10 -25.48
N SER A 71 -17.24 6.16 -26.78
CA SER A 71 -17.11 4.97 -27.63
C SER A 71 -16.02 4.02 -27.12
N VAL A 72 -14.88 4.57 -26.67
CA VAL A 72 -13.80 3.78 -26.07
C VAL A 72 -14.24 3.19 -24.72
N ALA A 73 -14.91 3.96 -23.87
CA ALA A 73 -15.40 3.51 -22.57
C ALA A 73 -16.38 2.35 -22.70
N ILE A 74 -17.31 2.40 -23.67
CA ILE A 74 -18.25 1.32 -23.97
C ILE A 74 -17.49 0.04 -24.31
N LYS A 75 -16.52 0.12 -25.24
CA LYS A 75 -15.70 -1.04 -25.62
C LYS A 75 -14.90 -1.61 -24.44
N MET A 76 -14.38 -0.74 -23.57
CA MET A 76 -13.65 -1.17 -22.38
C MET A 76 -14.57 -1.89 -21.38
N GLU A 77 -15.80 -1.41 -21.20
CA GLU A 77 -16.81 -2.04 -20.33
C GLU A 77 -17.31 -3.38 -20.86
N GLU A 78 -17.43 -3.55 -22.17
CA GLU A 78 -17.76 -4.85 -22.80
C GLU A 78 -16.76 -5.95 -22.42
N HIS A 79 -15.51 -5.59 -22.15
CA HIS A 79 -14.43 -6.51 -21.78
C HIS A 79 -14.15 -6.53 -20.27
N ARG A 80 -15.03 -5.95 -19.44
CA ARG A 80 -14.84 -5.98 -17.98
C ARG A 80 -14.86 -7.42 -17.47
N SER A 81 -13.76 -7.83 -16.85
CA SER A 81 -13.70 -9.07 -16.10
C SER A 81 -13.99 -8.84 -14.61
N ILE A 82 -14.96 -9.58 -14.07
CA ILE A 82 -15.26 -9.64 -12.63
C ILE A 82 -15.06 -11.05 -12.05
N ASN A 83 -14.63 -12.00 -12.87
CA ASN A 83 -14.47 -13.42 -12.49
C ASN A 83 -13.06 -13.75 -12.01
N ARG A 84 -12.26 -12.74 -11.67
CA ARG A 84 -10.87 -12.88 -11.24
C ARG A 84 -10.74 -12.37 -9.82
N PHE A 85 -10.00 -13.08 -8.98
CA PHE A 85 -9.77 -12.70 -7.59
C PHE A 85 -8.30 -12.34 -7.37
N TRP A 86 -7.97 -11.10 -7.68
CA TRP A 86 -6.63 -10.56 -7.42
C TRP A 86 -6.49 -10.15 -5.97
N VAL A 87 -5.36 -10.54 -5.37
CA VAL A 87 -4.96 -10.15 -4.04
C VAL A 87 -3.62 -9.43 -4.12
N HIS A 88 -3.58 -8.22 -3.59
CA HIS A 88 -2.32 -7.54 -3.31
C HIS A 88 -2.03 -7.66 -1.83
N ILE A 89 -0.81 -8.08 -1.48
CA ILE A 89 -0.36 -8.22 -0.10
C ILE A 89 0.82 -7.28 0.09
N ASP A 90 0.85 -6.56 1.22
CA ASP A 90 1.89 -5.59 1.56
C ASP A 90 2.23 -5.68 3.05
N MET A 91 3.49 -6.04 3.36
CA MET A 91 3.97 -6.22 4.73
C MET A 91 3.93 -4.91 5.52
N ASP A 92 3.47 -4.97 6.76
CA ASP A 92 3.28 -3.77 7.57
C ASP A 92 4.60 -3.21 8.08
N ALA A 93 4.99 -2.03 7.56
CA ALA A 93 6.21 -1.34 7.95
C ALA A 93 7.45 -2.26 7.91
N PHE A 94 7.58 -3.07 6.84
CA PHE A 94 8.39 -4.28 6.78
C PHE A 94 9.75 -4.22 7.50
N TYR A 95 10.69 -3.38 7.06
CA TYR A 95 12.03 -3.35 7.65
C TYR A 95 12.00 -2.95 9.14
N ALA A 96 11.17 -1.98 9.50
CA ALA A 96 11.00 -1.57 10.90
C ALA A 96 10.39 -2.70 11.74
N SER A 97 9.45 -3.46 11.19
CA SER A 97 8.84 -4.62 11.85
C SER A 97 9.83 -5.77 12.04
N VAL A 98 10.73 -6.01 11.08
CA VAL A 98 11.85 -6.96 11.23
C VAL A 98 12.77 -6.55 12.38
N GLU A 99 13.21 -5.28 12.41
CA GLU A 99 14.06 -4.80 13.51
C GLU A 99 13.32 -4.82 14.86
N CYS A 100 12.02 -4.51 14.89
CA CYS A 100 11.21 -4.60 16.11
C CYS A 100 11.04 -6.05 16.60
N ARG A 101 10.90 -7.02 15.69
CA ARG A 101 10.88 -8.44 16.04
C ARG A 101 12.22 -8.85 16.63
N ASP A 102 13.30 -8.49 15.95
CA ASP A 102 14.66 -8.88 16.27
C ASP A 102 15.26 -8.07 17.42
N ASN A 103 14.70 -6.92 17.78
CA ASN A 103 14.98 -6.16 19.01
C ASN A 103 13.68 -5.66 19.67
N PRO A 104 13.15 -6.39 20.66
CA PRO A 104 11.87 -6.08 21.29
C PRO A 104 11.78 -4.70 21.95
N GLU A 105 12.90 -4.11 22.36
CA GLU A 105 12.94 -2.76 22.93
C GLU A 105 12.51 -1.69 21.91
N LEU A 106 12.65 -1.96 20.61
CA LEU A 106 12.24 -1.05 19.54
C LEU A 106 10.71 -1.00 19.35
N ARG A 107 9.95 -1.93 19.92
CA ARG A 107 8.48 -2.02 19.74
C ARG A 107 7.73 -0.91 20.47
N THR A 108 8.31 -0.37 21.53
CA THR A 108 7.66 0.61 22.43
C THR A 108 8.16 2.03 22.19
N VAL A 109 9.08 2.24 21.26
CA VAL A 109 9.66 3.55 20.94
C VAL A 109 9.45 3.92 19.48
N PRO A 110 9.38 5.22 19.14
CA PRO A 110 9.40 5.64 17.75
C PRO A 110 10.75 5.26 17.12
N MET A 111 10.71 4.48 16.03
CA MET A 111 11.93 4.06 15.35
C MET A 111 11.81 4.09 13.82
N ALA A 112 12.94 4.24 13.16
CA ALA A 112 13.08 4.20 11.70
C ALA A 112 14.31 3.40 11.26
N VAL A 113 14.24 2.85 10.04
CA VAL A 113 15.37 2.16 9.41
C VAL A 113 15.99 3.07 8.35
N GLY A 114 17.31 3.22 8.36
CA GLY A 114 18.05 4.04 7.41
C GLY A 114 19.27 4.70 8.06
N GLY A 115 19.50 5.97 7.74
CA GLY A 115 20.54 6.79 8.35
C GLY A 115 20.16 8.27 8.36
N ASP A 116 21.07 9.12 8.85
CA ASP A 116 20.82 10.56 8.92
C ASP A 116 20.55 11.18 7.53
N ALA A 117 21.16 10.64 6.47
CA ALA A 117 20.93 11.10 5.10
C ALA A 117 19.52 10.73 4.57
N MET A 118 19.04 9.52 4.84
CA MET A 118 17.76 9.04 4.30
C MET A 118 17.18 7.87 5.10
N LEU A 119 15.87 7.91 5.34
CA LEU A 119 15.10 6.83 5.95
C LEU A 119 14.45 5.94 4.88
N ALA A 120 14.62 4.63 5.02
CA ALA A 120 13.97 3.61 4.20
C ALA A 120 12.51 3.38 4.65
N THR A 121 12.26 3.30 5.96
CA THR A 121 10.89 3.19 6.52
C THR A 121 10.88 3.57 8.01
N SER A 122 9.69 3.57 8.61
CA SER A 122 9.49 3.85 10.03
C SER A 122 8.32 3.04 10.59
N ASN A 123 8.41 2.72 11.89
CA ASN A 123 7.31 2.04 12.59
C ASN A 123 6.11 2.99 12.76
N TYR A 124 4.94 2.41 13.06
CA TYR A 124 3.71 3.19 13.20
C TYR A 124 3.75 4.20 14.36
N LEU A 125 4.60 4.00 15.37
CA LEU A 125 4.80 4.97 16.45
C LEU A 125 5.49 6.24 15.94
N ALA A 126 6.56 6.12 15.16
CA ALA A 126 7.26 7.25 14.55
C ALA A 126 6.38 7.98 13.52
N ARG A 127 5.52 7.27 12.79
CA ARG A 127 4.58 7.87 11.82
C ARG A 127 3.62 8.87 12.45
N LYS A 128 3.27 8.71 13.74
CA LYS A 128 2.46 9.68 14.51
C LYS A 128 3.15 11.03 14.72
N PHE A 129 4.44 11.16 14.39
CA PHE A 129 5.19 12.41 14.44
C PHE A 129 5.44 12.99 13.05
N GLY A 130 4.97 12.34 11.98
CA GLY A 130 5.27 12.73 10.60
C GLY A 130 6.50 12.07 10.00
N VAL A 131 7.22 11.24 10.77
CA VAL A 131 8.38 10.48 10.27
C VAL A 131 7.91 9.43 9.26
N ARG A 132 8.61 9.33 8.11
CA ARG A 132 8.20 8.44 7.01
C ARG A 132 9.38 8.05 6.12
N SER A 133 9.16 7.06 5.25
CA SER A 133 10.13 6.73 4.20
C SER A 133 10.36 7.90 3.24
N ALA A 134 11.57 7.96 2.68
CA ALA A 134 12.07 9.05 1.82
C ALA A 134 12.24 10.41 2.53
N MET A 135 12.33 10.41 3.86
CA MET A 135 12.67 11.59 4.67
C MET A 135 14.13 11.48 5.15
N PRO A 136 14.92 12.58 5.13
CA PRO A 136 16.23 12.60 5.78
C PRO A 136 16.13 12.35 7.29
N GLY A 137 16.97 11.49 7.82
CA GLY A 137 16.97 11.12 9.24
C GLY A 137 17.23 12.30 10.17
N PHE A 138 18.08 13.26 9.77
CA PHE A 138 18.33 14.46 10.57
C PHE A 138 17.08 15.34 10.71
N ILE A 139 16.22 15.43 9.68
CA ILE A 139 14.92 16.13 9.77
C ILE A 139 13.96 15.32 10.63
N ALA A 140 13.93 14.00 10.46
CA ALA A 140 13.07 13.12 11.25
C ALA A 140 13.32 13.26 12.77
N LYS A 141 14.59 13.40 13.18
CA LYS A 141 14.97 13.69 14.58
C LYS A 141 14.48 15.05 15.09
N LYS A 142 14.25 16.03 14.20
CA LYS A 142 13.62 17.32 14.59
C LYS A 142 12.12 17.18 14.80
N LEU A 143 11.47 16.29 14.04
CA LEU A 143 10.05 15.97 14.23
C LEU A 143 9.82 15.11 15.48
N CYS A 144 10.74 14.19 15.77
CA CYS A 144 10.69 13.28 16.90
C CYS A 144 12.10 13.17 17.53
N PRO A 145 12.39 13.96 18.58
CA PRO A 145 13.71 13.96 19.24
C PRO A 145 14.14 12.59 19.78
N ASP A 146 13.18 11.79 20.24
CA ASP A 146 13.39 10.45 20.79
C ASP A 146 13.48 9.35 19.71
N LEU A 147 13.54 9.73 18.42
CA LEU A 147 13.57 8.78 17.30
C LEU A 147 14.84 7.95 17.31
N VAL A 148 14.66 6.62 17.38
CA VAL A 148 15.75 5.66 17.20
C VAL A 148 15.91 5.35 15.71
N ILE A 149 17.09 5.63 15.15
CA ILE A 149 17.42 5.26 13.76
C ILE A 149 18.32 4.02 13.78
N VAL A 150 17.86 2.95 13.15
CA VAL A 150 18.59 1.68 13.01
C VAL A 150 19.15 1.56 11.59
N PRO A 151 20.42 1.18 11.42
CA PRO A 151 21.00 0.93 10.10
C PRO A 151 20.24 -0.14 9.30
N CYS A 152 20.21 0.01 7.98
CA CYS A 152 19.57 -0.94 7.08
C CYS A 152 20.38 -2.26 7.01
N ASP A 153 19.71 -3.40 7.18
CA ASP A 153 20.28 -4.74 6.98
C ASP A 153 19.50 -5.52 5.90
N MET A 154 19.92 -5.34 4.65
CA MET A 154 19.26 -5.95 3.50
C MET A 154 19.30 -7.48 3.52
N HIS A 155 20.30 -8.10 4.14
CA HIS A 155 20.39 -9.56 4.19
C HIS A 155 19.27 -10.16 5.04
N LYS A 156 18.91 -9.52 6.17
CA LYS A 156 17.74 -9.90 6.95
C LYS A 156 16.46 -9.77 6.13
N TYR A 157 16.26 -8.61 5.48
CA TYR A 157 14.99 -8.33 4.80
C TYR A 157 14.75 -9.24 3.60
N ILE A 158 15.81 -9.56 2.84
CA ILE A 158 15.76 -10.54 1.74
C ILE A 158 15.41 -11.93 2.28
N ARG A 159 16.01 -12.34 3.41
CA ARG A 159 15.71 -13.64 4.03
C ARG A 159 14.25 -13.75 4.43
N GLU A 160 13.71 -12.77 5.13
CA GLU A 160 12.30 -12.75 5.53
C GLU A 160 11.36 -12.69 4.33
N SER A 161 11.70 -11.89 3.32
CA SER A 161 10.96 -11.82 2.06
C SER A 161 10.87 -13.18 1.37
N ASN A 162 11.97 -13.96 1.36
CA ASN A 162 11.96 -15.30 0.77
C ASN A 162 11.06 -16.29 1.51
N ILE A 163 10.95 -16.19 2.84
CA ILE A 163 10.02 -17.00 3.64
C ILE A 163 8.59 -16.64 3.26
N VAL A 164 8.26 -15.35 3.24
CA VAL A 164 6.93 -14.85 2.86
C VAL A 164 6.58 -15.25 1.42
N ARG A 165 7.53 -15.13 0.50
CA ARG A 165 7.41 -15.56 -0.90
C ARG A 165 7.01 -17.03 -1.00
N SER A 166 7.62 -17.91 -0.20
CA SER A 166 7.33 -19.35 -0.24
C SER A 166 5.89 -19.67 0.18
N ILE A 167 5.33 -18.90 1.11
CA ILE A 167 3.93 -18.98 1.51
C ILE A 167 3.06 -18.61 0.31
N PHE A 168 3.32 -17.46 -0.32
CA PHE A 168 2.50 -16.97 -1.43
C PHE A 168 2.53 -17.91 -2.65
N GLN A 169 3.68 -18.53 -2.95
CA GLN A 169 3.82 -19.50 -4.05
C GLN A 169 2.95 -20.75 -3.91
N TYR A 170 2.55 -21.10 -2.68
CA TYR A 170 1.62 -22.20 -2.45
C TYR A 170 0.20 -21.87 -2.97
N TYR A 171 -0.24 -20.62 -2.80
CA TYR A 171 -1.57 -20.17 -3.20
C TYR A 171 -1.65 -19.80 -4.68
N ASP A 172 -0.58 -19.21 -5.21
CA ASP A 172 -0.45 -18.89 -6.62
C ASP A 172 1.02 -19.13 -7.06
N PRO A 173 1.30 -20.23 -7.78
CA PRO A 173 2.64 -20.53 -8.29
C PRO A 173 3.20 -19.47 -9.26
N ASN A 174 2.32 -18.72 -9.92
CA ASN A 174 2.67 -17.68 -10.90
C ASN A 174 2.63 -16.27 -10.29
N MET A 175 2.52 -16.16 -8.97
CA MET A 175 2.49 -14.88 -8.28
C MET A 175 3.74 -14.05 -8.57
N PHE A 176 3.60 -12.72 -8.47
CA PHE A 176 4.72 -11.81 -8.67
C PHE A 176 4.97 -10.96 -7.44
N MET A 177 6.25 -10.81 -7.10
CA MET A 177 6.73 -9.88 -6.07
C MET A 177 7.01 -8.51 -6.71
N GLY A 178 6.34 -7.46 -6.23
CA GLY A 178 6.61 -6.07 -6.65
C GLY A 178 7.80 -5.43 -5.93
N GLY A 179 8.17 -5.99 -4.78
CA GLY A 179 9.30 -5.59 -3.96
C GLY A 179 9.66 -6.69 -2.98
N LEU A 180 10.38 -6.36 -1.89
CA LEU A 180 10.63 -7.33 -0.82
C LEU A 180 9.39 -7.59 0.05
N ASP A 181 8.49 -6.62 0.11
CA ASP A 181 7.33 -6.58 0.99
C ASP A 181 5.98 -6.58 0.28
N GLU A 182 5.93 -6.47 -1.05
CA GLU A 182 4.69 -6.45 -1.81
C GLU A 182 4.59 -7.59 -2.84
N ALA A 183 3.42 -8.21 -2.93
CA ALA A 183 3.13 -9.30 -3.85
C ALA A 183 1.73 -9.20 -4.44
N TYR A 184 1.54 -9.78 -5.62
CA TYR A 184 0.25 -9.89 -6.29
C TYR A 184 0.01 -11.35 -6.63
N LEU A 185 -1.13 -11.85 -6.16
CA LEU A 185 -1.56 -13.23 -6.31
C LEU A 185 -2.90 -13.23 -7.06
N ASP A 186 -3.07 -14.20 -7.94
CA ASP A 186 -4.34 -14.54 -8.55
C ASP A 186 -4.92 -15.79 -7.88
N LEU A 187 -5.89 -15.60 -7.00
CA LEU A 187 -6.50 -16.69 -6.24
C LEU A 187 -7.70 -17.33 -6.96
N THR A 188 -7.95 -16.97 -8.22
CA THR A 188 -9.11 -17.44 -8.98
C THR A 188 -9.24 -18.97 -8.96
N ASP A 189 -8.15 -19.67 -9.28
CA ASP A 189 -8.15 -21.13 -9.33
C ASP A 189 -8.15 -21.76 -7.93
N PHE A 190 -7.41 -21.15 -7.00
CA PHE A 190 -7.27 -21.66 -5.63
C PHE A 190 -8.60 -21.66 -4.88
N VAL A 191 -9.40 -20.59 -5.03
CA VAL A 191 -10.73 -20.48 -4.42
C VAL A 191 -11.65 -21.61 -4.92
N GLY A 192 -11.62 -21.93 -6.21
CA GLY A 192 -12.41 -23.02 -6.78
C GLY A 192 -12.03 -24.41 -6.27
N GLN A 193 -10.78 -24.59 -5.82
CA GLN A 193 -10.27 -25.86 -5.29
C GLN A 193 -10.53 -26.05 -3.79
N ARG A 194 -10.82 -24.97 -3.07
CA ARG A 194 -11.00 -24.99 -1.61
C ARG A 194 -12.42 -25.43 -1.22
N ILE A 195 -12.61 -26.74 -1.09
CA ILE A 195 -13.94 -27.33 -0.78
C ILE A 195 -14.22 -27.43 0.73
N PHE A 196 -13.19 -27.58 1.57
CA PHE A 196 -13.33 -27.77 3.00
C PHE A 196 -12.61 -26.69 3.82
N PRO A 197 -13.10 -26.35 5.02
CA PRO A 197 -12.35 -25.52 5.95
C PRO A 197 -11.02 -26.17 6.33
N VAL A 198 -9.98 -25.37 6.57
CA VAL A 198 -8.67 -25.86 7.03
C VAL A 198 -8.43 -25.43 8.46
N LYS A 199 -8.02 -26.41 9.27
CA LYS A 199 -7.62 -26.23 10.66
C LYS A 199 -6.11 -26.04 10.72
N CYS A 200 -5.67 -24.86 11.14
CA CYS A 200 -4.26 -24.50 11.29
C CYS A 200 -3.87 -24.47 12.76
N LYS A 201 -2.67 -24.96 13.07
CA LYS A 201 -2.05 -24.82 14.40
C LYS A 201 -1.64 -23.36 14.59
N ARG A 202 -1.99 -22.78 15.73
CA ARG A 202 -1.59 -21.42 16.12
C ARG A 202 -0.75 -21.48 17.39
N ILE A 203 0.35 -20.73 17.38
CA ILE A 203 1.26 -20.56 18.50
C ILE A 203 1.31 -19.08 18.82
N ARG A 204 1.02 -18.72 20.07
CA ARG A 204 1.14 -17.35 20.59
C ARG A 204 1.92 -17.36 21.89
N TYR A 205 2.58 -16.25 22.19
CA TYR A 205 3.46 -16.15 23.34
C TYR A 205 2.94 -15.15 24.38
N THR A 206 3.13 -15.48 25.67
CA THR A 206 2.83 -14.62 26.82
C THR A 206 3.86 -14.86 27.95
N GLY A 207 3.64 -14.24 29.11
CA GLY A 207 4.57 -14.20 30.25
C GLY A 207 5.45 -12.95 30.23
N ASP A 208 6.49 -12.94 31.06
CA ASP A 208 7.38 -11.77 31.26
C ASP A 208 8.30 -11.49 30.06
N CYS A 209 8.34 -12.42 29.10
CA CYS A 209 9.23 -12.39 27.97
C CYS A 209 8.54 -12.03 26.65
N ILE A 210 8.82 -10.83 26.14
CA ILE A 210 8.29 -10.34 24.85
C ILE A 210 9.14 -10.70 23.63
N CYS A 211 10.24 -11.45 23.75
CA CYS A 211 11.21 -11.57 22.65
C CYS A 211 10.80 -12.42 21.42
N ARG A 212 9.61 -13.02 21.37
CA ARG A 212 9.08 -13.73 20.20
C ARG A 212 7.69 -13.19 19.88
N LEU A 213 7.31 -13.37 18.62
CA LEU A 213 6.01 -13.00 18.07
C LEU A 213 5.35 -14.27 17.50
N PRO A 214 4.02 -14.30 17.36
CA PRO A 214 3.08 -13.28 17.83
C PRO A 214 2.82 -13.34 19.34
N LEU A 215 2.60 -12.18 19.97
CA LEU A 215 2.21 -12.10 21.38
C LEU A 215 0.68 -12.22 21.53
N ILE A 216 0.22 -12.73 22.67
CA ILE A 216 -1.19 -12.67 23.02
C ILE A 216 -1.56 -11.22 23.33
N SER A 217 -2.44 -10.64 22.52
CA SER A 217 -3.01 -9.31 22.80
C SER A 217 -4.01 -9.40 23.97
N SER A 218 -4.18 -8.30 24.70
CA SER A 218 -5.14 -8.18 25.81
C SER A 218 -6.57 -8.56 25.40
N ASN A 219 -6.95 -8.30 24.16
CA ASN A 219 -8.29 -8.59 23.63
C ASN A 219 -8.48 -10.06 23.21
N ASN A 220 -7.42 -10.87 23.21
CA ASN A 220 -7.42 -12.23 22.64
C ASN A 220 -7.00 -13.28 23.71
N GLN A 221 -7.35 -13.00 24.96
CA GLN A 221 -7.07 -13.83 26.14
C GLN A 221 -8.00 -15.04 26.29
N ASN A 222 -9.04 -15.14 25.45
CA ASN A 222 -9.89 -16.34 25.39
C ASN A 222 -9.09 -17.49 24.79
N ILE A 223 -8.38 -18.19 25.66
CA ILE A 223 -7.67 -19.42 25.38
C ILE A 223 -8.72 -20.54 25.50
N SER A 224 -8.94 -21.33 24.44
CA SER A 224 -9.86 -22.47 24.50
C SER A 224 -9.40 -23.44 25.60
N GLY A 225 -10.34 -24.16 26.21
CA GLY A 225 -10.03 -25.16 27.24
C GLY A 225 -9.02 -26.22 26.78
N ASP A 226 -8.99 -26.50 25.47
CA ASP A 226 -8.11 -27.49 24.83
C ASP A 226 -6.71 -26.96 24.47
N ALA A 227 -6.38 -25.71 24.81
CA ALA A 227 -5.08 -25.15 24.45
C ALA A 227 -3.94 -25.71 25.32
N GLU A 228 -2.88 -26.16 24.67
CA GLU A 228 -1.68 -26.63 25.34
C GLU A 228 -0.83 -25.44 25.80
N ARG A 229 -0.30 -25.51 27.03
CA ARG A 229 0.56 -24.49 27.61
C ARG A 229 1.96 -25.05 27.85
N VAL A 230 2.96 -24.44 27.24
CA VAL A 230 4.36 -24.86 27.37
C VAL A 230 5.17 -23.71 27.96
N VAL A 231 5.77 -23.95 29.12
CA VAL A 231 6.71 -23.00 29.75
C VAL A 231 8.10 -23.21 29.16
N ILE A 232 8.72 -22.12 28.70
CA ILE A 232 10.02 -22.12 28.03
C ILE A 232 10.87 -21.00 28.62
N ILE A 233 12.10 -21.30 29.00
CA ILE A 233 13.08 -20.25 29.34
C ILE A 233 13.63 -19.64 28.05
N CYS A 234 13.46 -18.32 27.89
CA CYS A 234 13.90 -17.66 26.67
C CYS A 234 15.43 -17.57 26.62
N ASN A 235 16.05 -18.21 25.63
CA ASN A 235 17.49 -18.14 25.38
C ASN A 235 18.07 -16.74 25.11
N ARG A 236 17.22 -15.72 24.93
CA ARG A 236 17.64 -14.34 24.68
C ARG A 236 17.66 -13.46 25.93
N CYS A 237 16.60 -13.51 26.74
CA CYS A 237 16.48 -12.65 27.92
C CYS A 237 16.43 -13.42 29.25
N ASN A 238 16.52 -14.75 29.19
CA ASN A 238 16.49 -15.68 30.31
C ASN A 238 15.24 -15.61 31.22
N LYS A 239 14.18 -14.93 30.77
CA LYS A 239 12.88 -14.88 31.45
C LYS A 239 12.00 -16.05 31.03
N GLU A 240 11.07 -16.41 31.91
CA GLU A 240 10.01 -17.36 31.58
C GLU A 240 9.12 -16.80 30.47
N ARG A 241 8.78 -17.67 29.53
CA ARG A 241 7.80 -17.43 28.48
C ARG A 241 6.84 -18.60 28.45
N ILE A 242 5.56 -18.30 28.24
CA ILE A 242 4.54 -19.31 28.03
C ILE A 242 4.16 -19.30 26.55
N ALA A 243 4.34 -20.42 25.87
CA ALA A 243 3.76 -20.67 24.55
C ALA A 243 2.37 -21.29 24.74
N ILE A 244 1.37 -20.66 24.15
CA ILE A 244 -0.01 -21.16 24.07
C ILE A 244 -0.21 -21.70 22.68
N ILE A 245 -0.57 -22.98 22.60
CA ILE A 245 -0.78 -23.71 21.37
C ILE A 245 -2.25 -24.08 21.27
N ASP A 246 -2.92 -23.54 20.27
CA ASP A 246 -4.32 -23.81 19.96
C ASP A 246 -4.52 -23.98 18.45
N TYR A 247 -5.76 -24.00 17.99
CA TYR A 247 -6.10 -24.16 16.57
C TYR A 247 -7.10 -23.10 16.13
N VAL A 248 -6.95 -22.67 14.88
CA VAL A 248 -7.88 -21.77 14.19
C VAL A 248 -8.37 -22.48 12.94
N VAL A 249 -9.65 -22.29 12.61
CA VAL A 249 -10.25 -22.83 11.39
C VAL A 249 -10.52 -21.68 10.43
N PHE A 250 -10.04 -21.80 9.20
CA PHE A 250 -10.34 -20.88 8.11
C PHE A 250 -11.34 -21.55 7.18
N GLY A 251 -12.39 -20.83 6.80
CA GLY A 251 -13.43 -21.31 5.90
C GLY A 251 -12.92 -21.54 4.47
N THR A 252 -13.87 -21.54 3.53
CA THR A 252 -13.61 -21.76 2.10
C THR A 252 -13.73 -20.48 1.27
N GLY A 253 -14.27 -19.41 1.87
CA GLY A 253 -14.46 -18.13 1.19
C GLY A 253 -13.14 -17.42 0.91
N LEU A 254 -13.16 -16.51 -0.06
CA LEU A 254 -12.00 -15.71 -0.45
C LEU A 254 -11.43 -14.89 0.73
N ASP A 255 -12.30 -14.31 1.57
CA ASP A 255 -11.88 -13.56 2.75
C ASP A 255 -11.16 -14.46 3.77
N ASP A 256 -11.66 -15.69 4.00
CA ASP A 256 -11.02 -16.69 4.86
C ASP A 256 -9.66 -17.14 4.33
N ILE A 257 -9.54 -17.36 3.02
CA ILE A 257 -8.30 -17.78 2.38
C ILE A 257 -7.24 -16.68 2.55
N VAL A 258 -7.59 -15.41 2.32
CA VAL A 258 -6.65 -14.30 2.49
C VAL A 258 -6.31 -14.09 3.97
N ASN A 259 -7.26 -14.28 4.87
CA ASN A 259 -6.99 -14.28 6.31
C ASN A 259 -6.03 -15.42 6.70
N GLN A 260 -6.17 -16.60 6.10
CA GLN A 260 -5.24 -17.73 6.28
C GLN A 260 -3.83 -17.36 5.81
N ILE A 261 -3.67 -16.75 4.62
CA ILE A 261 -2.37 -16.31 4.10
C ILE A 261 -1.69 -15.37 5.11
N ARG A 262 -2.42 -14.34 5.58
CA ARG A 262 -1.90 -13.37 6.55
C ARG A 262 -1.54 -14.02 7.89
N PHE A 263 -2.35 -14.97 8.33
CA PHE A 263 -2.07 -15.77 9.52
C PHE A 263 -0.79 -16.59 9.38
N GLU A 264 -0.59 -17.28 8.24
CA GLU A 264 0.61 -18.07 7.99
C GLU A 264 1.88 -17.21 7.97
N VAL A 265 1.80 -16.01 7.38
CA VAL A 265 2.88 -15.02 7.43
C VAL A 265 3.21 -14.67 8.88
N GLU A 266 2.21 -14.34 9.70
CA GLU A 266 2.41 -13.99 11.12
C GLU A 266 3.00 -15.15 11.93
N GLN A 267 2.49 -16.37 11.74
CA GLN A 267 2.98 -17.54 12.46
C GLN A 267 4.43 -17.90 12.11
N LEU A 268 4.79 -17.82 10.83
CA LEU A 268 6.12 -18.22 10.37
C LEU A 268 7.18 -17.14 10.60
N THR A 269 6.82 -15.87 10.46
CA THR A 269 7.79 -14.76 10.49
C THR A 269 7.69 -13.91 11.76
N GLY A 270 6.56 -13.95 12.47
CA GLY A 270 6.24 -12.98 13.52
C GLY A 270 5.96 -11.57 13.01
N LEU A 271 5.80 -11.37 11.70
CA LEU A 271 5.51 -10.10 11.05
C LEU A 271 4.06 -10.10 10.55
N THR A 272 3.43 -8.93 10.49
CA THR A 272 2.09 -8.80 9.94
C THR A 272 2.11 -8.26 8.51
N CYS A 273 1.07 -8.56 7.76
CA CYS A 273 0.80 -7.95 6.47
C CYS A 273 -0.68 -7.56 6.34
N SER A 274 -0.91 -6.60 5.45
CA SER A 274 -2.23 -6.19 5.00
C SER A 274 -2.50 -6.70 3.60
N ALA A 275 -3.78 -6.90 3.27
CA ALA A 275 -4.17 -7.40 1.96
C ALA A 275 -5.38 -6.65 1.39
N GLY A 276 -5.40 -6.46 0.08
CA GLY A 276 -6.54 -5.95 -0.66
C GLY A 276 -6.99 -6.96 -1.69
N ILE A 277 -8.28 -7.20 -1.75
CA ILE A 277 -8.90 -8.21 -2.60
C ILE A 277 -9.82 -7.49 -3.58
N ALA A 278 -9.67 -7.73 -4.89
CA ALA A 278 -10.50 -7.11 -5.91
C ALA A 278 -10.46 -7.88 -7.24
N THR A 279 -11.19 -7.38 -8.24
CA THR A 279 -11.29 -7.99 -9.58
C THR A 279 -10.08 -7.74 -10.49
N ASN A 280 -9.20 -6.82 -10.10
CA ASN A 280 -7.95 -6.52 -10.81
C ASN A 280 -6.85 -6.02 -9.88
N LYS A 281 -5.61 -5.99 -10.37
CA LYS A 281 -4.41 -5.65 -9.58
C LYS A 281 -4.43 -4.21 -9.06
N MET A 282 -4.88 -3.27 -9.89
CA MET A 282 -4.95 -1.86 -9.51
C MET A 282 -5.88 -1.67 -8.31
N LEU A 283 -7.10 -2.21 -8.39
CA LEU A 283 -8.08 -2.15 -7.30
C LEU A 283 -7.56 -2.88 -6.06
N ALA A 284 -6.97 -4.07 -6.22
CA ALA A 284 -6.43 -4.84 -5.10
C ALA A 284 -5.34 -4.05 -4.35
N LYS A 285 -4.44 -3.37 -5.08
CA LYS A 285 -3.43 -2.50 -4.47
C LYS A 285 -4.05 -1.34 -3.69
N ILE A 286 -5.03 -0.65 -4.27
CA ILE A 286 -5.73 0.45 -3.58
C ILE A 286 -6.42 -0.06 -2.31
N CYS A 287 -7.09 -1.21 -2.37
CA CYS A 287 -7.79 -1.81 -1.25
C CYS A 287 -6.87 -2.18 -0.08
N THR A 288 -5.62 -2.57 -0.38
CA THR A 288 -4.65 -3.00 0.63
C THR A 288 -4.34 -1.91 1.64
N ASP A 289 -4.37 -0.64 1.22
CA ASP A 289 -4.05 0.49 2.10
C ASP A 289 -5.19 0.89 3.04
N LEU A 290 -6.44 0.46 2.78
CA LEU A 290 -7.62 0.93 3.51
C LEU A 290 -7.64 0.48 4.97
N ASN A 291 -7.26 -0.78 5.21
CA ASN A 291 -7.28 -1.42 6.53
C ASN A 291 -5.87 -1.70 7.07
N LYS A 292 -4.85 -0.93 6.63
CA LYS A 292 -3.51 -0.99 7.22
C LYS A 292 -3.50 -0.36 8.64
N PRO A 293 -2.72 -0.91 9.59
CA PRO A 293 -1.95 -2.16 9.51
C PRO A 293 -2.75 -3.42 9.86
N ASN A 294 -2.22 -4.58 9.48
CA ASN A 294 -2.69 -5.90 9.86
C ASN A 294 -4.19 -6.12 9.67
N GLY A 295 -4.70 -5.63 8.54
CA GLY A 295 -6.08 -5.80 8.12
C GLY A 295 -6.19 -6.09 6.64
N GLN A 296 -7.37 -6.53 6.22
CA GLN A 296 -7.69 -6.79 4.83
C GLN A 296 -8.96 -6.06 4.40
N PHE A 297 -9.11 -5.78 3.11
CA PHE A 297 -10.32 -5.20 2.54
C PHE A 297 -10.69 -5.91 1.24
N TYR A 298 -11.96 -6.32 1.13
CA TYR A 298 -12.51 -6.91 -0.08
C TYR A 298 -13.42 -5.92 -0.79
N LEU A 299 -13.02 -5.51 -2.00
CA LEU A 299 -13.91 -4.85 -2.94
C LEU A 299 -14.64 -5.92 -3.73
N GLU A 300 -15.92 -6.08 -3.42
CA GLU A 300 -16.77 -7.09 -4.05
C GLU A 300 -16.75 -7.02 -5.57
N ALA A 301 -16.79 -8.19 -6.20
CA ALA A 301 -16.80 -8.38 -7.65
C ALA A 301 -18.14 -7.99 -8.30
N ASP A 302 -18.59 -6.77 -8.04
CA ASP A 302 -19.80 -6.17 -8.58
C ASP A 302 -19.48 -4.84 -9.25
N ARG A 303 -19.99 -4.65 -10.46
CA ARG A 303 -19.70 -3.44 -11.26
C ARG A 303 -20.11 -2.16 -10.52
N TYR A 304 -21.30 -2.13 -9.92
CA TYR A 304 -21.81 -0.93 -9.25
C TYR A 304 -20.98 -0.61 -8.02
N LYS A 305 -20.60 -1.61 -7.22
CA LYS A 305 -19.72 -1.43 -6.05
C LYS A 305 -18.34 -0.92 -6.46
N ILE A 306 -17.77 -1.43 -7.56
CA ILE A 306 -16.48 -0.95 -8.09
C ILE A 306 -16.58 0.52 -8.53
N ILE A 307 -17.62 0.88 -9.28
CA ILE A 307 -17.79 2.26 -9.76
C ILE A 307 -18.03 3.22 -8.59
N ASP A 308 -18.87 2.85 -7.62
CA ASP A 308 -19.13 3.66 -6.43
C ASP A 308 -17.84 3.89 -5.61
N PHE A 309 -17.07 2.81 -5.41
CA PHE A 309 -15.76 2.88 -4.78
C PHE A 309 -14.84 3.87 -5.50
N MET A 310 -14.72 3.76 -6.82
CA MET A 310 -13.88 4.64 -7.61
C MET A 310 -14.35 6.09 -7.57
N ASN A 311 -15.66 6.36 -7.72
CA ASN A 311 -16.20 7.72 -7.71
C ASN A 311 -15.84 8.50 -6.44
N SER A 312 -15.79 7.83 -5.29
CA SER A 312 -15.44 8.47 -4.01
C SER A 312 -13.93 8.71 -3.83
N LEU A 313 -13.08 7.98 -4.57
CA LEU A 313 -11.65 7.91 -4.34
C LEU A 313 -10.92 9.17 -4.86
N LYS A 314 -10.02 9.73 -4.05
CA LYS A 314 -9.12 10.79 -4.49
C LYS A 314 -8.14 10.26 -5.54
N ILE A 315 -7.90 11.01 -6.62
CA ILE A 315 -6.99 10.57 -7.70
C ILE A 315 -5.58 10.23 -7.21
N ARG A 316 -5.11 10.90 -6.14
CA ARG A 316 -3.77 10.67 -5.57
C ARG A 316 -3.59 9.28 -4.96
N LYS A 317 -4.69 8.59 -4.64
CA LYS A 317 -4.69 7.22 -4.11
C LYS A 317 -4.53 6.17 -5.21
N VAL A 318 -4.69 6.55 -6.48
CA VAL A 318 -4.50 5.63 -7.61
C VAL A 318 -2.99 5.45 -7.87
N PRO A 319 -2.47 4.22 -7.84
CA PRO A 319 -1.09 3.93 -8.25
C PRO A 319 -0.80 4.45 -9.66
N GLY A 320 0.32 5.16 -9.83
CA GLY A 320 0.69 5.82 -11.08
C GLY A 320 0.33 7.31 -11.14
N ILE A 321 -0.62 7.79 -10.33
CA ILE A 321 -0.89 9.23 -10.20
C ILE A 321 0.01 9.85 -9.12
N GLY A 322 1.20 10.29 -9.53
CA GLY A 322 2.14 11.03 -8.68
C GLY A 322 1.80 12.52 -8.54
N PRO A 323 2.48 13.27 -7.64
CA PRO A 323 2.16 14.67 -7.34
C PRO A 323 2.16 15.60 -8.56
N LYS A 324 3.07 15.37 -9.53
CA LYS A 324 3.13 16.16 -10.76
C LYS A 324 1.92 15.94 -11.66
N CYS A 325 1.48 14.69 -11.80
CA CYS A 325 0.29 14.36 -12.59
C CYS A 325 -0.98 14.88 -11.89
N GLU A 326 -1.08 14.67 -10.57
CA GLU A 326 -2.15 15.20 -9.74
C GLU A 326 -2.29 16.73 -9.90
N ALA A 327 -1.19 17.48 -9.87
CA ALA A 327 -1.23 18.93 -10.02
C ALA A 327 -1.79 19.38 -11.39
N VAL A 328 -1.41 18.69 -12.47
CA VAL A 328 -1.97 18.96 -13.82
C VAL A 328 -3.45 18.62 -13.87
N LEU A 329 -3.86 17.48 -13.33
CA LEU A 329 -5.28 17.08 -13.28
C LEU A 329 -6.12 18.06 -12.45
N LYS A 330 -5.63 18.50 -11.28
CA LYS A 330 -6.30 19.51 -10.47
C LYS A 330 -6.48 20.85 -11.20
N SER A 331 -5.52 21.25 -12.02
CA SER A 331 -5.62 22.50 -12.79
C SER A 331 -6.81 22.54 -13.78
N ILE A 332 -7.36 21.37 -14.14
CA ILE A 332 -8.56 21.25 -14.99
C ILE A 332 -9.80 20.80 -14.22
N GLY A 333 -9.75 20.85 -12.88
CA GLY A 333 -10.86 20.53 -11.99
C GLY A 333 -11.08 19.04 -11.76
N VAL A 334 -10.00 18.24 -11.73
CA VAL A 334 -10.05 16.81 -11.36
C VAL A 334 -9.42 16.61 -9.98
N GLU A 335 -10.23 16.20 -9.01
CA GLU A 335 -9.80 15.89 -7.64
C GLU A 335 -10.05 14.42 -7.25
N LYS A 336 -11.13 13.83 -7.76
CA LYS A 336 -11.54 12.43 -7.53
C LYS A 336 -11.64 11.66 -8.84
N CYS A 337 -11.73 10.33 -8.77
CA CYS A 337 -11.79 9.52 -9.98
C CYS A 337 -13.10 9.68 -10.75
N SER A 338 -14.20 10.14 -10.12
CA SER A 338 -15.43 10.55 -10.84
C SER A 338 -15.12 11.64 -11.88
N ASP A 339 -14.31 12.62 -11.48
CA ASP A 339 -13.97 13.79 -12.31
C ASP A 339 -13.14 13.37 -13.53
N LEU A 340 -12.42 12.25 -13.47
CA LEU A 340 -11.68 11.72 -14.62
C LEU A 340 -12.63 11.37 -15.77
N PHE A 341 -13.79 10.77 -15.48
CA PHE A 341 -14.79 10.48 -16.50
C PHE A 341 -15.52 11.77 -16.92
N GLU A 342 -15.91 12.62 -15.98
CA GLU A 342 -16.59 13.89 -16.30
C GLU A 342 -15.73 14.82 -17.17
N LYS A 343 -14.41 14.81 -17.00
CA LYS A 343 -13.46 15.64 -17.74
C LYS A 343 -12.74 14.87 -18.85
N ARG A 344 -13.21 13.68 -19.23
CA ARG A 344 -12.55 12.80 -20.22
C ARG A 344 -12.20 13.49 -21.53
N ALA A 345 -13.05 14.38 -22.05
CA ALA A 345 -12.77 15.17 -23.25
C ALA A 345 -11.59 16.13 -23.07
N LYS A 346 -11.57 16.89 -21.95
CA LYS A 346 -10.46 17.81 -21.62
C LYS A 346 -9.16 17.05 -21.40
N ILE A 347 -9.23 15.91 -20.72
CA ILE A 347 -8.09 15.02 -20.49
C ILE A 347 -7.53 14.53 -21.83
N ARG A 348 -8.39 14.03 -22.73
CA ARG A 348 -8.01 13.56 -24.07
C ARG A 348 -7.42 14.66 -24.95
N TYR A 349 -7.84 15.91 -24.75
CA TYR A 349 -7.28 17.07 -25.45
C TYR A 349 -5.85 17.41 -24.99
N ILE A 350 -5.59 17.38 -23.68
CA ILE A 350 -4.31 17.86 -23.13
C ILE A 350 -3.27 16.75 -22.91
N PHE A 351 -3.68 15.49 -22.82
CA PHE A 351 -2.78 14.34 -22.65
C PHE A 351 -2.61 13.56 -23.96
N THR A 352 -1.60 12.69 -24.01
CA THR A 352 -1.46 11.75 -25.11
C THR A 352 -2.57 10.70 -25.06
N ASN A 353 -2.93 10.12 -26.20
CA ASN A 353 -3.96 9.07 -26.28
C ASN A 353 -3.73 7.95 -25.26
N LEU A 354 -2.48 7.47 -25.16
CA LEU A 354 -2.08 6.43 -24.20
C LEU A 354 -2.41 6.82 -22.75
N HIS A 355 -2.09 8.06 -22.35
CA HIS A 355 -2.31 8.50 -20.98
C HIS A 355 -3.78 8.80 -20.71
N SER A 356 -4.50 9.39 -21.67
CA SER A 356 -5.94 9.65 -21.52
C SER A 356 -6.75 8.35 -21.46
N GLU A 357 -6.38 7.32 -22.22
CA GLU A 357 -7.04 6.01 -22.16
C GLU A 357 -6.71 5.27 -20.86
N TRP A 358 -5.48 5.40 -20.36
CA TRP A 358 -5.13 4.90 -19.03
C TRP A 358 -5.98 5.57 -17.92
N LEU A 359 -6.14 6.89 -17.95
CA LEU A 359 -7.00 7.62 -17.01
C LEU A 359 -8.48 7.25 -17.15
N LEU A 360 -8.94 6.93 -18.36
CA LEU A 360 -10.30 6.42 -18.60
C LEU A 360 -10.50 5.01 -18.02
N LYS A 361 -9.51 4.12 -18.16
CA LYS A 361 -9.54 2.80 -17.46
C LYS A 361 -9.61 2.99 -15.95
N VAL A 362 -8.83 3.92 -15.39
CA VAL A 362 -8.87 4.28 -13.96
C VAL A 362 -10.26 4.75 -13.56
N SER A 363 -10.89 5.67 -14.30
CA SER A 363 -12.22 6.19 -13.94
C SER A 363 -13.29 5.09 -13.93
N LEU A 364 -13.13 4.06 -14.75
CA LEU A 364 -14.02 2.90 -14.82
C LEU A 364 -13.65 1.79 -13.81
N GLY A 365 -12.56 1.92 -13.06
CA GLY A 365 -12.08 0.85 -12.16
C GLY A 365 -11.66 -0.42 -12.91
N LEU A 366 -11.19 -0.30 -14.14
CA LEU A 366 -10.67 -1.42 -14.94
C LEU A 366 -9.17 -1.61 -14.67
N ASP A 367 -8.62 -2.77 -15.07
CA ASP A 367 -7.18 -2.98 -14.94
C ASP A 367 -6.41 -2.04 -15.88
N ALA A 368 -5.79 -1.02 -15.29
CA ALA A 368 -5.00 -0.05 -16.01
C ALA A 368 -3.55 -0.51 -16.24
N TRP A 369 -3.19 -1.74 -15.82
CA TRP A 369 -1.85 -2.32 -15.96
C TRP A 369 -1.79 -3.49 -16.94
N GLU A 370 -2.95 -3.99 -17.38
CA GLU A 370 -3.04 -4.97 -18.44
C GLU A 370 -2.79 -4.29 -19.79
N ILE A 371 -1.65 -4.60 -20.41
CA ILE A 371 -1.36 -4.26 -21.81
C ILE A 371 -1.88 -5.43 -22.65
N ASP A 372 -2.61 -5.15 -23.73
CA ASP A 372 -3.13 -6.10 -24.73
C ASP A 372 -2.06 -6.97 -25.45
N LYS A 373 -0.81 -6.98 -25.00
CA LYS A 373 0.28 -7.78 -25.58
C LYS A 373 1.26 -8.28 -24.53
N GLY A 374 0.86 -9.25 -23.71
CA GLY A 374 1.76 -10.21 -23.03
C GLY A 374 2.96 -9.65 -22.24
N GLY A 375 2.94 -8.37 -21.89
CA GLY A 375 4.06 -7.67 -21.30
C GLY A 375 3.54 -6.80 -20.17
N TYR A 376 3.97 -7.11 -18.96
CA TYR A 376 3.73 -6.26 -17.80
C TYR A 376 4.37 -4.89 -18.04
N VAL A 377 3.67 -3.80 -17.69
CA VAL A 377 4.33 -2.51 -17.46
C VAL A 377 5.33 -2.74 -16.33
N LYS A 378 6.63 -2.85 -16.68
CA LYS A 378 7.68 -2.59 -15.71
C LYS A 378 7.57 -1.12 -15.35
N PHE A 379 6.94 -0.84 -14.21
CA PHE A 379 7.20 0.42 -13.52
C PHE A 379 8.67 0.36 -13.12
N ASN A 380 9.53 0.98 -13.93
CA ASN A 380 10.89 1.28 -13.49
C ASN A 380 10.73 2.32 -12.37
N TYR A 381 10.81 1.83 -11.13
CA TYR A 381 10.81 2.64 -9.92
C TYR A 381 11.97 3.64 -9.90
#